data_AF-A0A4S1EV94-F1
#
_entry.id   AF-A0A4S1EV94-F1
#
_cell.length_a   1.000
_cell.length_b   1.000
_cell.length_c   1.000
_cell.angle_alpha   90.00
_cell.angle_beta   90.00
_cell.angle_gamma   90.00
#
_symmetry.space_group_name_H-M   'P 1'
#
loop_
_entity.id
_entity.type
_entity.pdbx_description
1 polymer ?
#
loop_
_entity_poly.entity_id
_entity_poly.type
_entity_poly.pdbx_seq_one_letter_code
_entity_poly.pdbx_strand_id
1 'polypeptide(L)'
;KKASADTTTRRPRVMPDVTKAIASDIFSGRYPAGSSLPTENELGVEYGVSRTVIREALKVLAAKGLVLSRPRIGTVVCDQDNWNIIDPQVLAWHAPHALDD
;
A
#
# COMPACT_ATOMS: atom_id res chain seq x y z
N LYS A 1 14.29 18.47 31.84
CA LYS A 1 13.61 19.59 31.14
C LYS A 1 13.93 19.43 29.66
N LYS A 2 12.90 19.39 28.82
CA LYS A 2 12.91 18.93 27.42
C LYS A 2 13.64 19.91 26.49
N ALA A 3 14.19 19.36 25.40
CA ALA A 3 13.91 19.72 24.00
C ALA A 3 15.20 19.77 23.16
N SER A 4 15.37 18.78 22.28
CA SER A 4 15.93 19.02 20.96
C SER A 4 15.79 17.77 20.08
N ALA A 5 15.04 17.88 18.99
CA ALA A 5 15.39 17.29 17.70
C ALA A 5 14.38 17.81 16.67
N ASP A 6 14.81 18.87 15.99
CA ASP A 6 14.33 19.26 14.68
C ASP A 6 14.40 18.06 13.73
N THR A 7 13.33 17.77 12.99
CA THR A 7 13.46 16.97 11.76
C THR A 7 12.44 17.45 10.73
N THR A 8 12.81 18.56 10.08
CA THR A 8 12.55 18.87 8.66
C THR A 8 11.51 17.98 7.96
N THR A 9 10.31 18.53 7.77
CA THR A 9 9.32 18.05 6.79
C THR A 9 9.89 18.21 5.39
N ARG A 10 10.69 17.25 4.91
CA ARG A 10 11.02 17.15 3.48
C ARG A 10 9.72 16.88 2.74
N ARG A 11 9.17 17.91 2.10
CA ARG A 11 8.08 17.81 1.12
C ARG A 11 8.36 16.59 0.25
N PRO A 12 7.49 15.56 0.23
CA PRO A 12 7.79 14.33 -0.48
C PRO A 12 7.90 14.68 -1.96
N ARG A 13 9.04 14.30 -2.57
CA ARG A 13 9.16 14.26 -4.02
C ARG A 13 8.01 13.38 -4.48
N VAL A 14 7.06 13.97 -5.21
CA VAL A 14 5.80 13.33 -5.62
C VAL A 14 6.12 12.29 -6.71
N MET A 15 6.84 11.24 -6.33
CA MET A 15 6.63 9.94 -6.92
C MET A 15 5.19 9.56 -6.53
N PRO A 16 4.36 9.07 -7.46
CA PRO A 16 3.08 8.50 -7.06
C PRO A 16 3.36 7.47 -5.97
N ASP A 17 2.67 7.60 -4.83
CA ASP A 17 2.79 6.64 -3.74
C ASP A 17 2.18 5.33 -4.24
N VAL A 18 3.04 4.47 -4.79
CA VAL A 18 2.63 3.19 -5.36
C VAL A 18 1.93 2.31 -4.31
N THR A 19 2.24 2.52 -3.03
CA THR A 19 1.56 1.86 -1.92
C THR A 19 0.08 2.24 -1.90
N LYS A 20 -0.21 3.55 -1.99
CA LYS A 20 -1.58 4.06 -2.06
C LYS A 20 -2.28 3.60 -3.34
N ALA A 21 -1.57 3.58 -4.48
CA ALA A 21 -2.14 3.12 -5.74
C ALA A 21 -2.56 1.64 -5.67
N ILE A 22 -1.66 0.76 -5.23
CA ILE A 22 -1.97 -0.67 -5.07
C ILE A 22 -3.07 -0.88 -4.02
N ALA A 23 -3.02 -0.14 -2.89
CA ALA A 23 -4.09 -0.21 -1.88
C ALA A 23 -5.45 0.16 -2.47
N SER A 24 -5.52 1.24 -3.26
CA SER A 24 -6.76 1.71 -3.90
C SER A 24 -7.30 0.68 -4.90
N ASP A 25 -6.42 0.01 -5.64
CA ASP A 25 -6.80 -1.08 -6.56
C ASP A 25 -7.34 -2.31 -5.80
N ILE A 26 -6.79 -2.63 -4.64
CA ILE A 26 -7.32 -3.66 -3.75
C ILE A 26 -8.70 -3.25 -3.23
N PHE A 27 -8.85 -2.02 -2.73
CA PHE A 27 -10.12 -1.51 -2.19
C PHE A 27 -11.22 -1.39 -3.24
N SER A 28 -10.88 -1.01 -4.47
CA SER A 28 -11.83 -0.93 -5.59
C SER A 28 -12.27 -2.30 -6.10
N GLY A 29 -11.67 -3.39 -5.62
CA GLY A 29 -11.98 -4.76 -6.03
C GLY A 29 -11.31 -5.17 -7.35
N ARG A 30 -10.38 -4.36 -7.89
CA ARG A 30 -9.55 -4.74 -9.04
C ARG A 30 -8.75 -6.01 -8.72
N TYR A 31 -8.28 -6.11 -7.49
CA TYR A 31 -7.65 -7.32 -6.93
C TYR A 31 -8.52 -7.86 -5.79
N PRO A 32 -9.39 -8.85 -6.05
CA PRO A 32 -10.31 -9.35 -5.04
C PRO A 32 -9.57 -10.05 -3.90
N ALA A 33 -10.16 -10.02 -2.70
CA ALA A 33 -9.66 -10.77 -1.54
C ALA A 33 -9.45 -12.25 -1.88
N GLY A 34 -8.35 -12.83 -1.42
CA GLY A 34 -7.94 -14.20 -1.71
C GLY A 34 -7.32 -14.41 -3.09
N SER A 35 -7.33 -13.40 -3.97
CA SER A 35 -6.63 -13.49 -5.27
C SER A 35 -5.14 -13.22 -5.15
N SER A 36 -4.39 -13.78 -6.10
CA SER A 36 -2.95 -13.54 -6.22
C SER A 36 -2.72 -12.25 -7.00
N LEU A 37 -1.90 -11.36 -6.46
CA LEU A 37 -1.41 -10.20 -7.19
C LEU A 37 -0.44 -10.63 -8.30
N PRO A 38 -0.32 -9.82 -9.37
CA PRO A 38 0.73 -9.99 -10.36
C PRO A 38 2.12 -10.01 -9.72
N THR A 39 3.12 -10.51 -10.46
CA THR A 39 4.49 -10.55 -9.96
C THR A 39 5.04 -9.15 -9.70
N GLU A 40 6.06 -9.03 -8.85
CA GLU A 40 6.73 -7.74 -8.58
C GLU A 40 7.24 -7.05 -9.86
N ASN A 41 7.56 -7.85 -10.89
CA ASN A 41 8.00 -7.32 -12.17
C ASN A 41 6.84 -6.73 -12.97
N GLU A 42 5.72 -7.43 -13.05
CA GLU A 42 4.51 -6.97 -13.74
C GLU A 42 3.93 -5.73 -13.07
N LEU A 43 3.83 -5.73 -11.74
CA LEU A 43 3.45 -4.54 -10.97
C LEU A 43 4.43 -3.39 -11.23
N GLY A 44 5.73 -3.66 -11.33
CA GLY A 44 6.72 -2.62 -11.65
C GLY A 44 6.45 -1.97 -13.01
N VAL A 45 6.14 -2.79 -14.02
CA VAL A 45 5.78 -2.29 -15.36
C VAL A 45 4.46 -1.53 -15.33
N GLU A 46 3.45 -2.06 -14.65
CA GLU A 46 2.10 -1.49 -14.59
C GLU A 46 2.06 -0.13 -13.89
N TYR A 47 2.74 -0.01 -12.75
CA TYR A 47 2.81 1.22 -11.98
C TYR A 47 3.99 2.12 -12.39
N GLY A 48 4.81 1.71 -13.37
CA GLY A 48 5.94 2.49 -13.88
C GLY A 48 7.08 2.69 -12.87
N VAL A 49 7.25 1.74 -11.93
CA VAL A 49 8.26 1.81 -10.88
C VAL A 49 9.18 0.59 -10.88
N SER A 50 10.33 0.71 -10.24
CA SER A 50 11.27 -0.41 -10.14
C SER A 50 10.78 -1.50 -9.19
N ARG A 51 11.20 -2.76 -9.44
CA ARG A 51 10.84 -3.93 -8.61
C ARG A 51 11.14 -3.72 -7.13
N THR A 52 12.22 -3.02 -6.80
CA THR A 52 12.58 -2.66 -5.42
C THR A 52 11.50 -1.80 -4.76
N VAL A 53 10.95 -0.83 -5.48
CA VAL A 53 9.89 0.06 -4.98
C VAL A 53 8.60 -0.73 -4.75
N ILE A 54 8.23 -1.61 -5.68
CA ILE A 54 7.10 -2.53 -5.50
C ILE A 54 7.28 -3.38 -4.25
N ARG A 55 8.46 -3.99 -4.08
CA ARG A 55 8.73 -4.85 -2.92
C ARG A 55 8.61 -4.09 -1.59
N GLU A 56 9.08 -2.86 -1.51
CA GLU A 56 8.90 -2.03 -0.31
C GLU A 56 7.42 -1.65 -0.09
N ALA A 57 6.68 -1.32 -1.15
CA ALA A 57 5.25 -1.05 -1.06
C ALA A 57 4.46 -2.27 -0.59
N LEU A 58 4.73 -3.45 -1.14
CA LEU A 58 4.10 -4.71 -0.73
C LEU A 58 4.42 -5.06 0.74
N LYS A 59 5.62 -4.75 1.25
CA LYS A 59 5.92 -4.89 2.68
C LYS A 59 5.07 -3.99 3.56
N VAL A 60 4.89 -2.72 3.16
CA VAL A 60 4.03 -1.78 3.89
C VAL A 60 2.60 -2.30 3.90
N LEU A 61 2.06 -2.72 2.74
CA LEU A 61 0.73 -3.30 2.62
C LEU A 61 0.58 -4.58 3.46
N ALA A 62 1.62 -5.42 3.52
CA ALA A 62 1.62 -6.63 4.34
C ALA A 62 1.59 -6.31 5.83
N ALA A 63 2.35 -5.30 6.27
CA ALA A 63 2.33 -4.83 7.65
C ALA A 63 0.95 -4.26 8.06
N LYS A 64 0.17 -3.75 7.10
CA LYS A 64 -1.21 -3.27 7.31
C LYS A 64 -2.27 -4.37 7.18
N GLY A 65 -1.87 -5.60 6.82
CA GLY A 65 -2.77 -6.74 6.68
C GLY A 65 -3.53 -6.81 5.36
N LEU A 66 -3.24 -5.94 4.38
CA LEU A 66 -3.93 -5.93 3.06
C LEU A 66 -3.46 -7.07 2.15
N VAL A 67 -2.20 -7.47 2.29
CA VAL A 67 -1.61 -8.54 1.46
C VAL A 67 -0.74 -9.46 2.30
N LEU A 68 -0.49 -10.66 1.79
CA LEU A 68 0.39 -11.65 2.40
C LEU A 68 1.36 -12.20 1.36
N SER A 69 2.65 -12.13 1.64
CA SER A 69 3.66 -12.79 0.82
C SER A 69 3.78 -14.26 1.23
N ARG A 70 3.52 -15.17 0.28
CA ARG A 70 3.62 -16.62 0.45
C ARG A 70 4.75 -17.16 -0.43
N PRO A 71 5.71 -17.93 0.13
CA PRO A 71 6.72 -18.61 -0.66
C PRO A 71 6.06 -19.45 -1.76
N ARG A 72 6.60 -19.40 -2.98
CA ARG A 72 6.17 -20.20 -4.16
C ARG A 72 4.81 -19.82 -4.78
N ILE A 73 3.98 -19.05 -4.09
CA ILE A 73 2.67 -18.58 -4.57
C ILE A 73 2.74 -17.11 -5.02
N GLY A 74 3.55 -16.30 -4.35
CA GLY A 74 3.66 -14.86 -4.60
C GLY A 74 2.92 -14.05 -3.55
N THR A 75 2.36 -12.91 -3.93
CA THR A 75 1.63 -12.02 -3.02
C THR A 75 0.14 -12.24 -3.18
N VAL A 76 -0.58 -12.47 -2.10
CA VAL A 76 -2.02 -12.75 -2.10
C VAL A 76 -2.73 -11.62 -1.35
N VAL A 77 -3.86 -11.15 -1.85
CA VAL A 77 -4.70 -10.16 -1.16
C VAL A 77 -5.39 -10.83 0.02
N CYS A 78 -5.28 -10.23 1.20
CA CYS A 78 -5.96 -10.71 2.40
C CYS A 78 -7.45 -10.37 2.37
N ASP A 79 -8.24 -11.12 3.13
CA ASP A 79 -9.66 -10.79 3.35
C ASP A 79 -9.82 -9.43 4.04
N GLN A 80 -10.96 -8.77 3.78
CA GLN A 80 -11.28 -7.45 4.34
C GLN A 80 -11.32 -7.49 5.87
N ASP A 81 -11.72 -8.64 6.43
CA ASP A 81 -11.72 -8.88 7.88
C ASP A 81 -10.32 -8.80 8.51
N ASN A 82 -9.26 -8.98 7.71
CA ASN A 82 -7.87 -8.92 8.16
C ASN A 82 -7.24 -7.54 7.93
N TRP A 83 -7.93 -6.62 7.26
CA TRP A 83 -7.40 -5.29 7.00
C TRP A 83 -7.41 -4.47 8.29
N ASN A 84 -6.29 -3.84 8.61
CA ASN A 84 -6.22 -2.96 9.78
C ASN A 84 -6.92 -1.62 9.49
N ILE A 85 -8.25 -1.63 9.39
CA ILE A 85 -9.09 -0.47 9.06
C ILE A 85 -9.02 0.65 10.11
N ILE A 86 -8.54 0.34 11.32
CA ILE A 86 -8.36 1.30 12.41
C ILE A 86 -7.07 2.11 12.21
N ASP A 87 -6.17 1.65 11.34
CA ASP A 87 -4.96 2.38 11.00
C ASP A 87 -5.30 3.66 10.20
N PRO A 88 -4.90 4.85 10.67
CA PRO A 88 -5.22 6.11 10.00
C PRO A 88 -4.75 6.17 8.54
N GLN A 89 -3.68 5.45 8.19
CA GLN A 89 -3.16 5.41 6.83
C GLN A 89 -4.03 4.54 5.93
N VAL A 90 -4.48 3.39 6.43
CA VAL A 90 -5.40 2.49 5.73
C VAL A 90 -6.74 3.19 5.53
N LEU A 91 -7.22 3.89 6.56
CA LEU A 91 -8.42 4.70 6.48
C LEU A 91 -8.29 5.81 5.43
N ALA A 92 -7.14 6.49 5.34
CA ALA A 92 -6.89 7.52 4.33
C ALA A 92 -6.80 6.97 2.89
N TRP A 93 -6.49 5.68 2.71
CA TRP A 93 -6.51 5.01 1.41
C TRP A 93 -7.90 4.50 1.04
N HIS A 94 -8.68 4.07 2.04
CA HIS A 94 -10.05 3.61 1.87
C HIS A 94 -11.04 4.78 1.71
N ALA A 95 -10.77 5.92 2.34
CA ALA A 95 -11.66 7.08 2.31
C ALA A 95 -11.91 7.48 0.84
N PRO A 96 -13.13 7.33 0.32
CA PRO A 96 -13.50 8.01 -0.91
C PRO A 96 -13.30 9.51 -0.66
N HIS A 97 -12.99 10.28 -1.70
CA HIS A 97 -12.86 11.75 -1.66
C HIS A 97 -14.14 12.40 -1.07
N ALA A 98 -14.31 12.39 0.25
CA ALA A 98 -15.55 12.81 0.92
C ALA A 98 -15.35 14.06 1.79
N LEU A 99 -14.17 14.68 1.75
CA LEU A 99 -13.85 15.91 2.49
C LEU A 99 -13.01 16.90 1.67
N ASP A 100 -13.27 16.98 0.37
CA ASP A 100 -12.82 18.09 -0.48
C ASP A 100 -14.07 18.67 -1.19
N ASP A 101 -14.89 19.41 -0.42
CA ASP A 101 -15.91 20.38 -0.90
C ASP A 101 -15.59 21.75 -0.25
#